data_AF-A0A4T2GLA2-F1
#
_entry.id   AF-A0A4T2GLA2-F1
#
_cell.length_a   1.000
_cell.length_b   1.000
_cell.length_c   1.000
_cell.angle_alpha   90.00
_cell.angle_beta   90.00
_cell.angle_gamma   90.00
#
_symmetry.space_group_name_H-M   'P 1'
#
loop_
_entity.id
_entity.type
_entity.pdbx_description
1 polymer ?
#
loop_
_entity_poly.entity_id
_entity_poly.type
_entity_poly.pdbx_seq_one_letter_code
_entity_poly.pdbx_strand_id
1 'polypeptide(L)'
;MRRKRKKVFSVKDWFRLPYLLGLLALILVGSILWLGQQVASPSDQTIKTSTDQAETDSDGEEDTSQTEPTVRPVYKSLADRELALQEDLAYMDSLYLYYDYVHLSLEETVQAFLAEQGLDSSQVAFTYKNLQTNEVFSMNDTQPMTAGSTYKLPLNMLVVDAIEKGGVSETEAYDITSTPYEYKPEHDAYVANYNGKMTIADMQYGSIVVSENTPAYALSERIGGMVAAYGMFGRYGQSKNPDIPTFSLEGNKTTSSYYSQVLDYLYNHRNKYADLLLYLDLAFPGEWYEEYVHGVTVYQKPGYVREALNIDAIVMEETPYSIALYTANFGGASEDDLEIDGFGYNQVVALAYVINQWHRINMNPAKKAMVGHYPI
;
A
#
# COMPACT_ATOMS: atom_id res chain seq x y z
N MET A 1 12.50 51.53 -0.78
CA MET A 1 11.80 50.26 -1.10
C MET A 1 12.72 49.08 -0.78
N ARG A 2 12.55 48.43 0.38
CA ARG A 2 13.32 47.22 0.76
C ARG A 2 12.36 46.03 0.66
N ARG A 3 12.55 45.17 -0.35
CA ARG A 3 11.82 43.90 -0.50
C ARG A 3 12.15 42.98 0.68
N LYS A 4 11.15 42.64 1.49
CA LYS A 4 11.24 41.55 2.50
C LYS A 4 11.41 40.23 1.76
N ARG A 5 12.50 39.51 2.02
CA ARG A 5 12.65 38.11 1.60
C ARG A 5 11.67 37.26 2.42
N LYS A 6 10.81 36.49 1.75
CA LYS A 6 10.01 35.43 2.38
C LYS A 6 10.98 34.40 2.96
N LYS A 7 10.79 34.02 4.24
CA LYS A 7 11.46 32.85 4.82
C LYS A 7 10.88 31.62 4.12
N VAL A 8 11.71 30.90 3.39
CA VAL A 8 11.46 29.52 2.97
C VAL A 8 11.85 28.67 4.17
N PHE A 9 10.90 27.93 4.75
CA PHE A 9 11.20 26.96 5.79
C PHE A 9 12.05 25.84 5.19
N SER A 10 13.14 25.49 5.86
CA SER A 10 14.07 24.46 5.40
C SER A 10 13.64 23.13 5.97
N VAL A 11 13.73 22.06 5.17
CA VAL A 11 13.53 20.65 5.58
C VAL A 11 14.30 20.28 6.86
N LYS A 12 15.36 21.03 7.20
CA LYS A 12 16.14 20.86 8.43
C LYS A 12 15.44 21.30 9.72
N ASP A 13 14.34 22.04 9.64
CA ASP A 13 13.58 22.50 10.82
C ASP A 13 12.64 21.42 11.38
N TRP A 14 12.39 20.33 10.63
CA TRP A 14 11.58 19.18 11.07
C TRP A 14 12.36 18.20 11.96
N PHE A 15 13.70 18.15 11.81
CA PHE A 15 14.58 17.23 12.54
C PHE A 15 14.85 17.64 14.01
N ARG A 16 14.05 18.54 14.59
CA ARG A 16 14.18 19.01 15.97
C ARG A 16 13.03 18.62 16.89
N LEU A 17 12.18 17.68 16.48
CA LEU A 17 11.24 17.04 17.40
C LEU A 17 11.50 15.52 17.45
N PRO A 18 12.42 15.05 18.31
CA PRO A 18 12.70 13.63 18.35
C PRO A 18 12.38 13.02 19.74
N TYR A 19 11.64 11.91 19.69
CA TYR A 19 11.61 10.83 20.69
C TYR A 19 10.89 11.06 22.03
N LEU A 20 9.56 11.12 21.99
CA LEU A 20 8.67 10.55 23.02
C LEU A 20 7.36 10.22 22.32
N LEU A 21 6.90 8.97 22.40
CA LEU A 21 5.70 8.36 21.76
C LEU A 21 5.95 7.37 20.59
N GLY A 22 7.17 6.85 20.45
CA GLY A 22 7.36 5.52 19.83
C GLY A 22 7.33 4.48 20.94
N LEU A 23 6.40 3.52 20.88
CA LEU A 23 5.92 2.63 21.96
C LEU A 23 5.06 3.32 23.02
N LEU A 24 3.73 3.27 22.85
CA LEU A 24 2.77 2.79 23.86
C LEU A 24 1.32 2.96 23.38
N ALA A 25 0.58 1.85 23.42
CA ALA A 25 -0.88 1.73 23.54
C ALA A 25 -1.75 1.81 22.27
N LEU A 26 -1.82 0.71 21.51
CA LEU A 26 -3.06 0.33 20.83
C LEU A 26 -3.93 -0.44 21.84
N ILE A 27 -4.75 0.31 22.59
CA ILE A 27 -5.77 -0.27 23.48
C ILE A 27 -7.06 -0.50 22.69
N LEU A 28 -7.51 -1.75 22.75
CA LEU A 28 -8.76 -2.29 22.24
C LEU A 28 -10.00 -1.50 22.64
N VAL A 29 -10.97 -1.40 21.72
CA VAL A 29 -12.39 -1.67 22.03
C VAL A 29 -13.03 -2.38 20.83
N GLY A 30 -13.44 -3.63 21.04
CA GLY A 30 -14.51 -4.25 20.26
C GLY A 30 -15.86 -3.73 20.73
N SER A 31 -16.70 -3.26 19.81
CA SER A 31 -18.18 -3.30 19.92
C SER A 31 -18.86 -2.59 18.74
N ILE A 32 -19.07 -3.29 17.62
CA ILE A 32 -20.25 -3.03 16.77
C ILE A 32 -20.84 -4.39 16.35
N LEU A 33 -21.51 -5.02 17.30
CA LEU A 33 -22.68 -5.83 17.01
C LEU A 33 -23.86 -5.10 17.66
N TRP A 34 -24.95 -5.02 16.90
CA TRP A 34 -26.26 -4.51 17.29
C TRP A 34 -26.60 -3.06 16.88
N LEU A 35 -27.10 -2.90 15.66
CA LEU A 35 -28.36 -2.17 15.41
C LEU A 35 -28.95 -2.60 14.04
N GLY A 36 -29.45 -3.83 13.98
CA GLY A 36 -30.20 -4.36 12.85
C GLY A 36 -31.65 -4.64 13.24
N GLN A 37 -32.53 -3.67 13.05
CA GLN A 37 -33.99 -3.80 12.93
C GLN A 37 -34.48 -2.53 12.20
N GLN A 38 -35.42 -2.50 11.27
CA GLN A 38 -36.35 -3.46 10.66
C GLN A 38 -37.01 -2.60 9.56
N VAL A 39 -36.99 -2.97 8.29
CA VAL A 39 -38.12 -2.65 7.38
C VAL A 39 -38.24 -3.78 6.36
N ALA A 40 -39.47 -4.27 6.27
CA ALA A 40 -39.92 -5.41 5.49
C ALA A 40 -39.94 -5.16 3.97
N SER A 41 -39.73 -6.25 3.22
CA SER A 41 -40.17 -6.40 1.83
C SER A 41 -41.70 -6.44 1.71
N PRO A 42 -42.22 -6.15 0.52
CA PRO A 42 -43.09 -7.13 -0.12
C PRO A 42 -42.65 -7.51 -1.54
N SER A 43 -42.92 -8.77 -1.84
CA SER A 43 -43.00 -9.46 -3.12
C SER A 43 -43.95 -8.78 -4.13
N ASP A 44 -43.73 -8.91 -5.45
CA ASP A 44 -44.23 -10.07 -6.22
C ASP A 44 -43.83 -10.04 -7.71
N GLN A 45 -43.92 -11.24 -8.30
CA GLN A 45 -43.62 -11.67 -9.68
C GLN A 45 -44.52 -10.97 -10.74
N THR A 46 -44.24 -10.88 -12.05
CA THR A 46 -44.16 -11.97 -13.04
C THR A 46 -43.96 -11.41 -14.48
N ILE A 47 -43.03 -12.00 -15.25
CA ILE A 47 -43.15 -12.63 -16.61
C ILE A 47 -43.37 -11.82 -17.93
N LYS A 48 -42.34 -11.96 -18.82
CA LYS A 48 -42.26 -12.14 -20.32
C LYS A 48 -42.84 -11.03 -21.23
N THR A 49 -42.34 -10.71 -22.44
CA THR A 49 -41.78 -11.55 -23.53
C THR A 49 -41.12 -10.66 -24.63
N SER A 50 -39.97 -11.12 -25.15
CA SER A 50 -39.38 -11.11 -26.51
C SER A 50 -39.41 -9.94 -27.54
N THR A 51 -38.24 -9.82 -28.22
CA THR A 51 -37.95 -9.44 -29.64
C THR A 51 -38.22 -7.99 -30.07
N ASP A 52 -37.37 -7.26 -30.81
CA ASP A 52 -36.55 -7.61 -31.98
C ASP A 52 -35.30 -6.71 -32.13
N GLN A 53 -34.37 -7.20 -32.97
CA GLN A 53 -33.20 -6.50 -33.50
C GLN A 53 -33.56 -5.30 -34.38
N ALA A 54 -32.70 -4.28 -34.37
CA ALA A 54 -32.39 -3.49 -35.56
C ALA A 54 -31.00 -2.85 -35.41
N GLU A 55 -30.09 -3.31 -36.27
CA GLU A 55 -28.82 -2.65 -36.59
C GLU A 55 -29.09 -1.27 -37.21
N THR A 56 -28.28 -0.28 -36.88
CA THR A 56 -27.99 0.84 -37.78
C THR A 56 -26.54 1.28 -37.58
N ASP A 57 -25.83 1.25 -38.70
CA ASP A 57 -24.49 1.82 -38.92
C ASP A 57 -24.43 3.30 -38.53
N SER A 58 -23.31 3.71 -37.94
CA SER A 58 -22.79 5.06 -38.13
C SER A 58 -21.26 5.07 -37.97
N ASP A 59 -20.62 5.22 -39.12
CA ASP A 59 -19.42 6.00 -39.44
C ASP A 59 -18.35 6.22 -38.36
N GLY A 60 -17.14 5.80 -38.72
CA GLY A 60 -15.93 5.90 -37.91
C GLY A 60 -15.48 7.33 -37.64
N GLU A 61 -15.19 7.58 -36.36
CA GLU A 61 -14.21 8.57 -35.93
C GLU A 61 -12.85 7.85 -35.76
N GLU A 62 -11.83 8.32 -36.48
CA GLU A 62 -10.44 7.94 -36.26
C GLU A 62 -10.00 8.42 -34.86
N ASP A 63 -10.07 7.52 -33.89
CA ASP A 63 -9.41 7.67 -32.61
C ASP A 63 -7.90 7.51 -32.82
N THR A 64 -7.17 8.63 -32.83
CA THR A 64 -5.71 8.64 -32.77
C THR A 64 -5.27 8.25 -31.35
N SER A 65 -5.41 6.98 -31.03
CA SER A 65 -4.76 6.32 -29.91
C SER A 65 -3.24 6.39 -30.13
N GLN A 66 -2.59 7.30 -29.41
CA GLN A 66 -1.15 7.23 -29.19
C GLN A 66 -0.90 5.95 -28.39
N THR A 67 -0.54 4.88 -29.10
CA THR A 67 -0.10 3.64 -28.49
C THR A 67 1.22 3.91 -27.77
N GLU A 68 1.17 4.01 -26.45
CA GLU A 68 2.34 3.90 -25.58
C GLU A 68 3.19 2.73 -26.07
N PRO A 69 4.50 2.92 -26.31
CA PRO A 69 5.34 1.85 -26.82
C PRO A 69 5.29 0.68 -25.86
N THR A 70 4.83 -0.48 -26.34
CA THR A 70 4.82 -1.73 -25.57
C THR A 70 6.25 -2.09 -25.22
N VAL A 71 6.65 -1.79 -23.97
CA VAL A 71 7.94 -2.21 -23.44
C VAL A 71 7.89 -3.72 -23.33
N ARG A 72 8.53 -4.41 -24.27
CA ARG A 72 8.68 -5.87 -24.20
C ARG A 72 9.69 -6.20 -23.11
N PRO A 73 9.38 -7.11 -22.17
CA PRO A 73 10.33 -7.54 -21.16
C PRO A 73 11.59 -8.08 -21.85
N VAL A 74 12.76 -7.58 -21.45
CA VAL A 74 14.04 -8.21 -21.77
C VAL A 74 14.48 -8.92 -20.50
N TYR A 75 14.14 -10.20 -20.39
CA TYR A 75 14.55 -11.01 -19.26
C TYR A 75 16.05 -11.26 -19.30
N LYS A 76 16.68 -11.26 -18.11
CA LYS A 76 18.08 -11.66 -17.93
C LYS A 76 18.33 -13.06 -18.46
N SER A 77 19.51 -13.27 -19.06
CA SER A 77 19.95 -14.62 -19.42
C SER A 77 20.16 -15.46 -18.15
N LEU A 78 20.22 -16.79 -18.28
CA LEU A 78 20.52 -17.67 -17.14
C LEU A 78 21.83 -17.27 -16.44
N ALA A 79 22.89 -17.01 -17.22
CA ALA A 79 24.19 -16.59 -16.70
C ALA A 79 24.13 -15.23 -15.96
N ASP A 80 23.33 -14.28 -16.45
CA ASP A 80 23.17 -12.98 -15.78
C ASP A 80 22.38 -13.11 -14.45
N ARG A 81 21.42 -14.04 -14.38
CA ARG A 81 20.68 -14.34 -13.15
C ARG A 81 21.56 -15.03 -12.12
N GLU A 82 22.36 -16.01 -12.54
CA GLU A 82 23.37 -16.66 -11.68
C GLU A 82 24.40 -15.64 -11.15
N LEU A 83 24.84 -14.71 -11.99
CA LEU A 83 25.75 -13.65 -11.57
C LEU A 83 25.10 -12.73 -10.52
N ALA A 84 23.85 -12.29 -10.74
CA ALA A 84 23.13 -11.45 -9.77
C ALA A 84 22.94 -12.18 -8.42
N LEU A 85 22.57 -13.46 -8.44
CA LEU A 85 22.49 -14.30 -7.24
C LEU A 85 23.84 -14.34 -6.50
N GLN A 86 24.94 -14.52 -7.24
CA GLN A 86 26.28 -14.62 -6.68
C GLN A 86 26.77 -13.31 -6.03
N GLU A 87 26.35 -12.16 -6.54
CA GLU A 87 26.68 -10.84 -5.98
C GLU A 87 26.01 -10.61 -4.63
N ASP A 88 24.76 -11.06 -4.47
CA ASP A 88 23.97 -10.89 -3.24
C ASP A 88 24.17 -12.04 -2.24
N LEU A 89 24.89 -13.11 -2.63
CA LEU A 89 25.07 -14.34 -1.86
C LEU A 89 25.48 -14.09 -0.41
N ALA A 90 26.47 -13.23 -0.17
CA ALA A 90 26.97 -13.00 1.19
C ALA A 90 25.92 -12.38 2.12
N TYR A 91 25.06 -11.50 1.60
CA TYR A 91 24.00 -10.87 2.39
C TYR A 91 22.83 -11.83 2.58
N MET A 92 22.41 -12.50 1.51
CA MET A 92 21.39 -13.54 1.53
C MET A 92 21.71 -14.66 2.54
N ASP A 93 22.96 -15.14 2.56
CA ASP A 93 23.47 -16.13 3.51
C ASP A 93 23.42 -15.62 4.96
N SER A 94 23.70 -14.32 5.17
CA SER A 94 23.64 -13.71 6.51
C SER A 94 22.23 -13.66 7.10
N LEU A 95 21.21 -13.67 6.23
CA LEU A 95 19.79 -13.70 6.61
C LEU A 95 19.21 -15.11 6.66
N TYR A 96 19.96 -16.13 6.21
CA TYR A 96 19.45 -17.49 5.99
C TYR A 96 18.27 -17.56 5.00
N LEU A 97 18.22 -16.65 4.02
CA LEU A 97 17.14 -16.55 3.03
C LEU A 97 17.63 -16.98 1.64
N TYR A 98 18.29 -18.13 1.56
CA TYR A 98 18.81 -18.69 0.31
C TYR A 98 17.79 -19.64 -0.33
N TYR A 99 17.18 -19.22 -1.44
CA TYR A 99 16.27 -20.02 -2.25
C TYR A 99 16.78 -20.14 -3.69
N ASP A 100 16.18 -21.03 -4.48
CA ASP A 100 16.52 -21.18 -5.90
C ASP A 100 15.85 -20.08 -6.75
N TYR A 101 16.22 -18.83 -6.47
CA TYR A 101 15.66 -17.63 -7.10
C TYR A 101 15.83 -17.59 -8.63
N VAL A 102 16.79 -18.35 -9.17
CA VAL A 102 17.10 -18.39 -10.61
C VAL A 102 16.11 -19.25 -11.38
N HIS A 103 15.64 -20.34 -10.76
CA HIS A 103 14.80 -21.33 -11.43
C HIS A 103 13.34 -21.32 -10.97
N LEU A 104 13.04 -20.82 -9.78
CA LEU A 104 11.68 -20.71 -9.26
C LEU A 104 10.95 -19.47 -9.78
N SER A 105 9.65 -19.60 -10.03
CA SER A 105 8.76 -18.44 -10.17
C SER A 105 8.68 -17.65 -8.86
N LEU A 106 8.07 -16.45 -8.89
CA LEU A 106 7.86 -15.68 -7.68
C LEU A 106 6.97 -16.45 -6.70
N GLU A 107 5.88 -17.03 -7.20
CA GLU A 107 4.95 -17.85 -6.41
C GLU A 107 5.65 -19.07 -5.80
N GLU A 108 6.45 -19.79 -6.59
CA GLU A 108 7.20 -20.96 -6.10
C GLU A 108 8.26 -20.57 -5.06
N THR A 109 8.92 -19.42 -5.23
CA THR A 109 9.88 -18.89 -4.26
C THR A 109 9.19 -18.54 -2.94
N VAL A 110 8.02 -17.87 -3.00
CA VAL A 110 7.21 -17.58 -1.82
C VAL A 110 6.74 -18.87 -1.15
N GLN A 111 6.28 -19.87 -1.92
CA GLN A 111 5.88 -21.17 -1.36
C GLN A 111 7.03 -21.90 -0.68
N ALA A 112 8.25 -21.83 -1.23
CA ALA A 112 9.43 -22.41 -0.60
C ALA A 112 9.74 -21.75 0.76
N PHE A 113 9.67 -20.41 0.82
CA PHE A 113 9.78 -19.66 2.07
C PHE A 113 8.72 -20.09 3.08
N LEU A 114 7.44 -20.13 2.69
CA LEU A 114 6.35 -20.50 3.59
C LEU A 114 6.51 -21.93 4.14
N ALA A 115 6.91 -22.88 3.28
CA ALA A 115 7.15 -24.25 3.69
C ALA A 115 8.29 -24.36 4.72
N GLU A 116 9.38 -23.61 4.54
CA GLU A 116 10.48 -23.56 5.51
C GLU A 116 10.07 -22.92 6.84
N GLN A 117 9.22 -21.89 6.78
CA GLN A 117 8.69 -21.20 7.97
C GLN A 117 7.56 -21.97 8.67
N GLY A 118 7.09 -23.09 8.10
CA GLY A 118 5.96 -23.85 8.63
C GLY A 118 4.61 -23.12 8.52
N LEU A 119 4.48 -22.24 7.53
CA LEU A 119 3.29 -21.43 7.26
C LEU A 119 2.44 -22.05 6.14
N ASP A 120 1.12 -21.99 6.28
CA ASP A 120 0.19 -22.41 5.24
C ASP A 120 0.09 -21.36 4.12
N SER A 121 -0.07 -21.79 2.87
CA SER A 121 -0.15 -20.85 1.75
C SER A 121 -1.33 -19.90 1.82
N SER A 122 -2.44 -20.29 2.47
CA SER A 122 -3.60 -19.42 2.71
C SER A 122 -3.31 -18.27 3.66
N GLN A 123 -2.20 -18.32 4.41
CA GLN A 123 -1.79 -17.22 5.29
C GLN A 123 -1.18 -16.04 4.54
N VAL A 124 -0.93 -16.15 3.23
CA VAL A 124 -0.39 -15.08 2.40
C VAL A 124 -1.26 -14.87 1.18
N ALA A 125 -1.60 -13.61 0.93
CA ALA A 125 -2.11 -13.15 -0.36
C ALA A 125 -1.22 -12.02 -0.86
N PHE A 126 -0.79 -12.10 -2.12
CA PHE A 126 -0.04 -10.99 -2.72
C PHE A 126 -0.37 -10.77 -4.19
N THR A 127 -0.17 -9.51 -4.60
CA THR A 127 -0.14 -9.12 -6.01
C THR A 127 1.09 -8.25 -6.24
N TYR A 128 2.02 -8.75 -7.04
CA TYR A 128 3.19 -8.03 -7.52
C TYR A 128 2.90 -7.48 -8.91
N LYS A 129 3.38 -6.27 -9.22
CA LYS A 129 3.36 -5.71 -10.58
C LYS A 129 4.70 -5.07 -10.94
N ASN A 130 5.28 -5.50 -12.06
CA ASN A 130 6.39 -4.78 -12.68
C ASN A 130 5.84 -3.48 -13.30
N LEU A 131 6.29 -2.32 -12.83
CA LEU A 131 5.73 -1.02 -13.22
C LEU A 131 6.30 -0.50 -14.55
N GLN A 132 7.27 -1.20 -15.13
CA GLN A 132 7.80 -0.91 -16.46
C GLN A 132 7.19 -1.81 -17.55
N THR A 133 7.02 -3.10 -17.28
CA THR A 133 6.49 -4.07 -18.26
C THR A 133 5.01 -4.41 -18.08
N ASN A 134 4.40 -4.01 -16.95
CA ASN A 134 3.06 -4.39 -16.52
C ASN A 134 2.85 -5.89 -16.25
N GLU A 135 3.91 -6.69 -16.17
CA GLU A 135 3.79 -8.08 -15.75
C GLU A 135 3.29 -8.18 -14.31
N VAL A 136 2.34 -9.09 -14.07
CA VAL A 136 1.70 -9.30 -12.78
C VAL A 136 1.90 -10.75 -12.36
N PHE A 137 2.33 -10.94 -11.11
CA PHE A 137 2.49 -12.23 -10.44
C PHE A 137 1.68 -12.19 -9.15
N SER A 138 1.02 -13.28 -8.78
CA SER A 138 0.06 -13.22 -7.69
C SER A 138 -0.25 -14.57 -7.07
N MET A 139 -0.50 -14.57 -5.77
CA MET A 139 -0.96 -15.73 -5.00
C MET A 139 -2.15 -15.30 -4.12
N ASN A 140 -3.24 -16.07 -4.15
CA ASN A 140 -4.45 -15.83 -3.35
C ASN A 140 -5.01 -14.39 -3.49
N ASP A 141 -4.88 -13.75 -4.65
CA ASP A 141 -5.10 -12.30 -4.80
C ASP A 141 -6.55 -11.84 -4.63
N THR A 142 -7.50 -12.76 -4.72
CA THR A 142 -8.92 -12.55 -4.47
C THR A 142 -9.35 -12.92 -3.05
N GLN A 143 -8.45 -13.49 -2.23
CA GLN A 143 -8.75 -13.89 -0.88
C GLN A 143 -9.01 -12.66 0.01
N PRO A 144 -10.14 -12.63 0.76
CA PRO A 144 -10.35 -11.64 1.80
C PRO A 144 -9.28 -11.72 2.90
N MET A 145 -8.53 -10.64 3.08
CA MET A 145 -7.52 -10.49 4.13
C MET A 145 -7.86 -9.31 5.03
N THR A 146 -7.53 -9.40 6.32
CA THR A 146 -7.68 -8.26 7.24
C THR A 146 -6.74 -7.15 6.82
N ALA A 147 -7.27 -5.93 6.63
CA ALA A 147 -6.54 -4.85 5.99
C ALA A 147 -5.65 -4.07 6.96
N GLY A 148 -6.06 -3.94 8.23
CA GLY A 148 -5.38 -3.05 9.17
C GLY A 148 -5.38 -1.60 8.67
N SER A 149 -4.26 -0.91 8.82
CA SER A 149 -4.13 0.52 8.46
C SER A 149 -3.88 0.79 6.96
N THR A 150 -3.95 -0.21 6.08
CA THR A 150 -3.65 0.00 4.65
C THR A 150 -4.65 0.93 3.96
N TYR A 151 -5.90 1.03 4.45
CA TYR A 151 -6.92 1.95 3.93
C TYR A 151 -6.50 3.44 3.96
N LYS A 152 -5.52 3.79 4.82
CA LYS A 152 -5.08 5.17 5.00
C LYS A 152 -4.46 5.74 3.73
N LEU A 153 -3.79 4.93 2.90
CA LEU A 153 -3.26 5.42 1.62
C LEU A 153 -4.36 5.91 0.66
N PRO A 154 -5.36 5.09 0.25
CA PRO A 154 -6.42 5.57 -0.62
C PRO A 154 -7.28 6.66 0.04
N LEU A 155 -7.39 6.70 1.37
CA LEU A 155 -8.02 7.83 2.07
C LEU A 155 -7.24 9.15 1.83
N ASN A 156 -5.93 9.12 1.99
CA ASN A 156 -5.08 10.29 1.75
C ASN A 156 -5.12 10.71 0.27
N MET A 157 -5.18 9.75 -0.66
CA MET A 157 -5.37 10.05 -2.09
C MET A 157 -6.71 10.77 -2.34
N LEU A 158 -7.80 10.38 -1.67
CA LEU A 158 -9.11 11.04 -1.82
C LEU A 158 -9.08 12.49 -1.36
N VAL A 159 -8.29 12.79 -0.32
CA VAL A 159 -8.11 14.17 0.16
C VAL A 159 -7.27 14.99 -0.83
N VAL A 160 -6.22 14.42 -1.42
CA VAL A 160 -5.47 15.09 -2.50
C VAL A 160 -6.38 15.39 -3.69
N ASP A 161 -7.26 14.45 -4.08
CA ASP A 161 -8.28 14.69 -5.12
C ASP A 161 -9.22 15.84 -4.75
N ALA A 162 -9.62 15.94 -3.48
CA ALA A 162 -10.52 16.98 -3.01
C ALA A 162 -9.84 18.36 -3.00
N ILE A 163 -8.55 18.42 -2.68
CA ILE A 163 -7.73 19.64 -2.79
C ILE A 163 -7.65 20.11 -4.23
N GLU A 164 -7.32 19.21 -5.17
CA GLU A 164 -7.19 19.56 -6.59
C GLU A 164 -8.50 20.12 -7.17
N LYS A 165 -9.64 19.59 -6.71
CA LYS A 165 -10.97 20.07 -7.09
C LYS A 165 -11.42 21.34 -6.37
N GLY A 166 -10.61 21.87 -5.45
CA GLY A 166 -10.93 23.04 -4.63
C GLY A 166 -11.98 22.79 -3.54
N GLY A 167 -12.29 21.53 -3.24
CA GLY A 167 -13.25 21.14 -2.19
C GLY A 167 -12.66 21.12 -0.79
N VAL A 168 -11.33 21.03 -0.67
CA VAL A 168 -10.58 21.08 0.60
C VAL A 168 -9.44 22.08 0.44
N SER A 169 -9.20 22.92 1.46
CA SER A 169 -8.06 23.84 1.44
C SER A 169 -6.80 23.10 1.88
N GLU A 170 -5.73 23.25 1.09
CA GLU A 170 -4.42 22.71 1.41
C GLU A 170 -3.78 23.39 2.65
N THR A 171 -4.09 24.66 2.88
CA THR A 171 -3.41 25.50 3.88
C THR A 171 -4.24 25.83 5.11
N GLU A 172 -5.53 25.52 5.11
CA GLU A 172 -6.41 25.79 6.24
C GLU A 172 -6.07 24.87 7.42
N ALA A 173 -6.07 25.43 8.63
CA ALA A 173 -6.00 24.66 9.86
C ALA A 173 -7.41 24.36 10.36
N TYR A 174 -7.75 23.09 10.38
CA TYR A 174 -9.06 22.54 10.66
C TYR A 174 -9.22 22.17 12.12
N ASP A 175 -10.37 22.49 12.72
CA ASP A 175 -10.72 22.04 14.07
C ASP A 175 -10.84 20.51 14.12
N ILE A 176 -10.15 19.91 15.08
CA ILE A 176 -10.12 18.47 15.36
C ILE A 176 -10.66 18.12 16.76
N THR A 177 -11.15 19.10 17.53
CA THR A 177 -11.56 18.90 18.93
C THR A 177 -12.75 17.96 19.11
N SER A 178 -13.55 17.79 18.05
CA SER A 178 -14.73 16.93 18.03
C SER A 178 -14.61 15.77 17.03
N THR A 179 -13.40 15.51 16.52
CA THR A 179 -13.17 14.43 15.56
C THR A 179 -13.47 13.08 16.21
N PRO A 180 -14.19 12.16 15.54
CA PRO A 180 -14.40 10.80 16.04
C PRO A 180 -13.08 10.09 16.33
N TYR A 181 -13.05 9.29 17.38
CA TYR A 181 -11.86 8.57 17.80
C TYR A 181 -12.19 7.15 18.25
N GLU A 182 -11.29 6.23 17.97
CA GLU A 182 -11.31 4.87 18.54
C GLU A 182 -10.61 4.84 19.90
N TYR A 183 -9.56 5.66 20.06
CA TYR A 183 -8.75 5.73 21.27
C TYR A 183 -8.62 7.16 21.77
N LYS A 184 -9.31 7.47 22.87
CA LYS A 184 -9.40 8.83 23.42
C LYS A 184 -8.03 9.44 23.78
N PRO A 185 -7.07 8.72 24.39
CA PRO A 185 -5.78 9.30 24.72
C PRO A 185 -4.96 9.74 23.50
N GLU A 186 -4.98 8.99 22.39
CA GLU A 186 -4.37 9.43 21.13
C GLU A 186 -5.04 10.72 20.63
N HIS A 187 -6.38 10.75 20.61
CA HIS A 187 -7.14 11.93 20.21
C HIS A 187 -6.80 13.17 21.07
N ASP A 188 -6.86 13.04 22.39
CA ASP A 188 -6.57 14.13 23.32
C ASP A 188 -5.12 14.64 23.17
N ALA A 189 -4.17 13.73 22.89
CA ALA A 189 -2.78 14.10 22.63
C ALA A 189 -2.65 14.95 21.34
N TYR A 190 -3.32 14.56 20.26
CA TYR A 190 -3.36 15.35 19.03
C TYR A 190 -4.02 16.72 19.23
N VAL A 191 -5.17 16.77 19.91
CA VAL A 191 -5.83 18.04 20.25
C VAL A 191 -4.92 18.94 21.07
N ALA A 192 -4.20 18.40 22.07
CA ALA A 192 -3.28 19.17 22.87
C ALA A 192 -2.06 19.66 22.07
N ASN A 193 -1.43 18.80 21.28
CA ASN A 193 -0.20 19.10 20.54
C ASN A 193 -0.41 20.13 19.43
N TYR A 194 -1.60 20.12 18.82
CA TYR A 194 -1.96 21.00 17.70
C TYR A 194 -2.88 22.16 18.11
N ASN A 195 -3.06 22.41 19.40
CA ASN A 195 -3.98 23.43 19.94
C ASN A 195 -5.39 23.33 19.31
N GLY A 196 -5.86 22.10 19.13
CA GLY A 196 -7.16 21.76 18.58
C GLY A 196 -7.28 21.91 17.06
N LYS A 197 -6.20 22.25 16.32
CA LYS A 197 -6.28 22.44 14.88
C LYS A 197 -5.10 21.88 14.09
N MET A 198 -5.39 21.08 13.07
CA MET A 198 -4.38 20.51 12.16
C MET A 198 -4.59 21.00 10.72
N THR A 199 -3.50 21.21 9.97
CA THR A 199 -3.56 21.36 8.51
C THR A 199 -3.70 19.99 7.84
N ILE A 200 -4.02 19.95 6.54
CA ILE A 200 -4.01 18.68 5.80
C ILE A 200 -2.64 18.03 5.88
N ALA A 201 -1.55 18.78 5.69
CA ALA A 201 -0.19 18.25 5.79
C ALA A 201 0.09 17.58 7.16
N ASP A 202 -0.34 18.20 8.27
CA ASP A 202 -0.21 17.60 9.60
C ASP A 202 -0.98 16.26 9.68
N MET A 203 -2.18 16.22 9.12
CA MET A 203 -3.00 15.01 9.17
C MET A 203 -2.46 13.89 8.27
N GLN A 204 -1.95 14.23 7.09
CA GLN A 204 -1.34 13.27 6.17
C GLN A 204 -0.06 12.69 6.76
N TYR A 205 0.77 13.53 7.40
CA TYR A 205 1.94 13.06 8.13
C TYR A 205 1.54 12.08 9.25
N GLY A 206 0.59 12.46 10.11
CA GLY A 206 0.09 11.59 11.17
C GLY A 206 -0.51 10.26 10.65
N SER A 207 -1.23 10.32 9.53
CA SER A 207 -1.94 9.18 8.95
C SER A 207 -1.04 8.22 8.17
N ILE A 208 0.00 8.73 7.49
CA ILE A 208 0.87 7.93 6.63
C ILE A 208 2.16 7.55 7.35
N VAL A 209 2.88 8.54 7.91
CA VAL A 209 4.25 8.37 8.41
C VAL A 209 4.26 7.59 9.72
N VAL A 210 3.36 7.93 10.65
CA VAL A 210 3.24 7.27 11.96
C VAL A 210 2.01 6.38 12.07
N SER A 211 1.12 6.42 11.07
CA SER A 211 -0.06 5.56 10.96
C SER A 211 -1.04 5.65 12.13
N GLU A 212 -1.23 6.83 12.71
CA GLU A 212 -2.19 7.05 13.81
C GLU A 212 -3.63 7.23 13.29
N ASN A 213 -4.61 6.94 14.14
CA ASN A 213 -6.02 6.90 13.72
C ASN A 213 -6.66 8.28 13.74
N THR A 214 -6.41 9.10 14.76
CA THR A 214 -6.99 10.45 14.89
C THR A 214 -6.73 11.34 13.66
N PRO A 215 -5.50 11.42 13.10
CA PRO A 215 -5.26 12.12 11.84
C PRO A 215 -6.06 11.57 10.65
N ALA A 216 -6.21 10.25 10.57
CA ALA A 216 -7.00 9.60 9.52
C ALA A 216 -8.49 9.93 9.65
N TYR A 217 -9.06 9.92 10.86
CA TYR A 217 -10.43 10.36 11.09
C TYR A 217 -10.61 11.82 10.72
N ALA A 218 -9.69 12.70 11.12
CA ALA A 218 -9.73 14.12 10.78
C ALA A 218 -9.70 14.36 9.26
N LEU A 219 -8.86 13.62 8.52
CA LEU A 219 -8.86 13.62 7.05
C LEU A 219 -10.21 13.19 6.48
N SER A 220 -10.77 12.09 7.00
CA SER A 220 -12.03 11.54 6.50
C SER A 220 -13.17 12.55 6.61
N GLU A 221 -13.24 13.34 7.69
CA GLU A 221 -14.28 14.36 7.87
C GLU A 221 -14.26 15.41 6.75
N ARG A 222 -13.10 15.70 6.15
CA ARG A 222 -12.99 16.67 5.04
C ARG A 222 -13.66 16.18 3.77
N ILE A 223 -13.92 14.89 3.69
CA ILE A 223 -14.55 14.22 2.55
C ILE A 223 -15.85 13.48 2.95
N GLY A 224 -16.47 13.87 4.07
CA GLY A 224 -17.78 13.35 4.51
C GLY A 224 -17.73 12.24 5.56
N GLY A 225 -16.57 11.98 6.16
CA GLY A 225 -16.34 10.97 7.20
C GLY A 225 -15.97 9.60 6.63
N MET A 226 -15.62 8.67 7.52
CA MET A 226 -15.13 7.33 7.14
C MET A 226 -16.09 6.53 6.25
N VAL A 227 -17.40 6.60 6.51
CA VAL A 227 -18.41 5.90 5.69
C VAL A 227 -18.39 6.42 4.25
N ALA A 228 -18.31 7.75 4.07
CA ALA A 228 -18.21 8.35 2.74
C ALA A 228 -16.88 7.99 2.07
N ALA A 229 -15.77 8.03 2.81
CA ALA A 229 -14.45 7.65 2.30
C ALA A 229 -14.43 6.21 1.76
N TYR A 230 -14.96 5.24 2.51
CA TYR A 230 -15.04 3.85 2.07
C TYR A 230 -15.92 3.69 0.83
N GLY A 231 -17.01 4.45 0.73
CA GLY A 231 -17.85 4.49 -0.48
C GLY A 231 -17.16 5.07 -1.72
N MET A 232 -16.02 5.75 -1.57
CA MET A 232 -15.27 6.39 -2.67
C MET A 232 -14.03 5.63 -3.12
N PHE A 233 -13.62 4.58 -2.40
CA PHE A 233 -12.40 3.81 -2.69
C PHE A 233 -12.38 3.13 -4.08
N GLY A 234 -13.55 2.93 -4.69
CA GLY A 234 -13.65 2.42 -6.06
C GLY A 234 -13.09 3.38 -7.13
N ARG A 235 -12.77 4.62 -6.76
CA ARG A 235 -12.13 5.61 -7.66
C ARG A 235 -10.77 5.14 -8.18
N TYR A 236 -10.08 4.29 -7.44
CA TYR A 236 -8.73 3.81 -7.77
C TYR A 236 -8.71 2.39 -8.34
N GLY A 237 -9.88 1.87 -8.74
CA GLY A 237 -10.04 0.53 -9.29
C GLY A 237 -10.88 -0.38 -8.41
N GLN A 238 -10.99 -1.64 -8.81
CA GLN A 238 -11.79 -2.66 -8.13
C GLN A 238 -11.04 -3.98 -8.03
N SER A 239 -11.33 -4.74 -6.97
CA SER A 239 -10.90 -6.12 -6.79
C SER A 239 -11.40 -7.01 -7.94
N LYS A 240 -10.66 -8.09 -8.20
CA LYS A 240 -11.19 -9.22 -8.98
C LYS A 240 -12.24 -10.01 -8.19
N ASN A 241 -12.29 -9.86 -6.86
CA ASN A 241 -13.32 -10.43 -6.01
C ASN A 241 -14.55 -9.50 -5.96
N PRO A 242 -15.71 -9.90 -6.51
CA PRO A 242 -16.89 -9.06 -6.53
C PRO A 242 -17.54 -8.85 -5.15
N ASP A 243 -17.27 -9.73 -4.18
CA ASP A 243 -17.84 -9.64 -2.83
C ASP A 243 -17.12 -8.58 -1.97
N ILE A 244 -15.85 -8.32 -2.27
CA ILE A 244 -15.04 -7.27 -1.63
C ILE A 244 -14.37 -6.43 -2.73
N PRO A 245 -15.13 -5.56 -3.42
CA PRO A 245 -14.62 -4.81 -4.55
C PRO A 245 -13.55 -3.78 -4.16
N THR A 246 -13.49 -3.36 -2.89
CA THR A 246 -12.50 -2.41 -2.35
C THR A 246 -12.09 -2.79 -0.92
N PHE A 247 -12.52 -2.04 0.08
CA PHE A 247 -12.50 -2.42 1.49
C PHE A 247 -13.92 -2.69 1.98
N SER A 248 -14.06 -3.70 2.83
CA SER A 248 -15.23 -3.89 3.66
C SER A 248 -15.04 -3.15 4.99
N LEU A 249 -15.96 -2.23 5.31
CA LEU A 249 -16.06 -1.65 6.66
C LEU A 249 -16.32 -2.75 7.70
N GLU A 250 -17.20 -3.69 7.36
CA GLU A 250 -17.50 -4.84 8.21
C GLU A 250 -16.35 -5.85 8.13
N GLY A 251 -15.74 -6.15 9.28
CA GLY A 251 -14.64 -7.11 9.37
C GLY A 251 -13.27 -6.59 8.90
N ASN A 252 -13.16 -5.32 8.49
CA ASN A 252 -11.91 -4.69 8.04
C ASN A 252 -11.16 -5.54 7.00
N LYS A 253 -11.85 -5.95 5.93
CA LYS A 253 -11.30 -6.86 4.91
C LYS A 253 -11.01 -6.14 3.59
N THR A 254 -9.97 -6.58 2.88
CA THR A 254 -9.68 -6.21 1.50
C THR A 254 -9.04 -7.38 0.76
N THR A 255 -8.52 -7.16 -0.44
CA THR A 255 -7.80 -8.16 -1.24
C THR A 255 -6.55 -7.52 -1.85
N SER A 256 -5.47 -8.28 -2.05
CA SER A 256 -4.29 -7.75 -2.73
C SER A 256 -4.58 -7.39 -4.19
N SER A 257 -5.56 -8.03 -4.84
CA SER A 257 -5.99 -7.66 -6.21
C SER A 257 -6.57 -6.25 -6.29
N TYR A 258 -7.35 -5.82 -5.28
CA TYR A 258 -7.82 -4.42 -5.20
C TYR A 258 -6.65 -3.47 -4.92
N TYR A 259 -5.84 -3.77 -3.91
CA TYR A 259 -4.80 -2.84 -3.48
C TYR A 259 -3.73 -2.64 -4.56
N SER A 260 -3.46 -3.65 -5.38
CA SER A 260 -2.64 -3.50 -6.59
C SER A 260 -3.16 -2.42 -7.54
N GLN A 261 -4.48 -2.22 -7.66
CA GLN A 261 -5.05 -1.13 -8.47
C GLN A 261 -4.76 0.24 -7.85
N VAL A 262 -4.82 0.35 -6.52
CA VAL A 262 -4.48 1.58 -5.79
C VAL A 262 -3.03 1.97 -6.04
N LEU A 263 -2.09 1.02 -5.90
CA LEU A 263 -0.67 1.26 -6.13
C LEU A 263 -0.38 1.62 -7.60
N ASP A 264 -1.03 0.93 -8.55
CA ASP A 264 -0.89 1.23 -9.98
C ASP A 264 -1.43 2.63 -10.32
N TYR A 265 -2.60 3.00 -9.77
CA TYR A 265 -3.16 4.33 -9.93
C TYR A 265 -2.21 5.39 -9.37
N LEU A 266 -1.72 5.20 -8.13
CA LEU A 266 -0.78 6.12 -7.48
C LEU A 266 0.47 6.33 -8.34
N TYR A 267 1.09 5.24 -8.82
CA TYR A 267 2.32 5.30 -9.61
C TYR A 267 2.10 6.06 -10.94
N ASN A 268 1.01 5.76 -11.65
CA ASN A 268 0.69 6.41 -12.93
C ASN A 268 0.32 7.89 -12.77
N HIS A 269 -0.08 8.31 -11.57
CA HIS A 269 -0.45 9.69 -11.24
C HIS A 269 0.53 10.36 -10.25
N ARG A 270 1.75 9.84 -10.12
CA ARG A 270 2.75 10.26 -9.12
C ARG A 270 3.05 11.77 -9.07
N ASN A 271 2.94 12.48 -10.20
CA ASN A 271 3.12 13.94 -10.23
C ASN A 271 2.07 14.67 -9.40
N LYS A 272 0.82 14.20 -9.43
CA LYS A 272 -0.28 14.74 -8.61
C LYS A 272 -0.11 14.38 -7.13
N TYR A 273 0.41 13.20 -6.86
CA TYR A 273 0.57 12.67 -5.49
C TYR A 273 1.99 12.86 -4.94
N ALA A 274 2.77 13.81 -5.45
CA ALA A 274 4.20 13.93 -5.12
C ALA A 274 4.45 14.12 -3.61
N ASP A 275 3.66 14.97 -2.94
CA ASP A 275 3.79 15.18 -1.49
C ASP A 275 3.36 13.95 -0.69
N LEU A 276 2.38 13.19 -1.19
CA LEU A 276 1.96 11.94 -0.56
C LEU A 276 3.03 10.85 -0.70
N LEU A 277 3.71 10.78 -1.85
CA LEU A 277 4.86 9.89 -2.05
C LEU A 277 6.02 10.25 -1.12
N LEU A 278 6.25 11.55 -0.85
CA LEU A 278 7.22 11.96 0.17
C LEU A 278 6.84 11.43 1.56
N TYR A 279 5.57 11.48 1.95
CA TYR A 279 5.17 10.88 3.23
C TYR A 279 5.33 9.36 3.25
N LEU A 280 5.09 8.67 2.14
CA LEU A 280 5.31 7.22 2.04
C LEU A 280 6.79 6.82 2.12
N ASP A 281 7.70 7.67 1.62
CA ASP A 281 9.16 7.51 1.74
C ASP A 281 9.66 7.77 3.17
N LEU A 282 8.98 8.66 3.90
CA LEU A 282 9.29 8.95 5.30
C LEU A 282 8.71 7.91 6.28
N ALA A 283 7.79 7.05 5.82
CA ALA A 283 7.05 6.15 6.66
C ALA A 283 7.91 4.96 7.13
N PHE A 284 7.98 4.75 8.44
CA PHE A 284 8.66 3.61 9.07
C PHE A 284 10.11 3.40 8.59
N PRO A 285 10.99 4.41 8.75
CA PRO A 285 12.32 4.38 8.15
C PRO A 285 13.16 3.22 8.70
N GLY A 286 13.65 2.35 7.80
CA GLY A 286 14.44 1.17 8.15
C GLY A 286 13.64 0.01 8.75
N GLU A 287 12.31 0.09 8.78
CA GLU A 287 11.41 -0.95 9.26
C GLU A 287 10.56 -1.50 8.10
N TRP A 288 9.83 -2.59 8.36
CA TRP A 288 8.92 -3.25 7.42
C TRP A 288 9.63 -3.68 6.14
N TYR A 289 9.26 -3.13 4.98
CA TYR A 289 9.89 -3.54 3.71
C TYR A 289 11.38 -3.17 3.68
N GLU A 290 11.77 -2.09 4.38
CA GLU A 290 13.14 -1.58 4.40
C GLU A 290 14.07 -2.30 5.37
N GLU A 291 13.53 -3.17 6.24
CA GLU A 291 14.32 -3.88 7.27
C GLU A 291 15.51 -4.62 6.67
N TYR A 292 15.29 -5.29 5.53
CA TYR A 292 16.33 -6.04 4.82
C TYR A 292 16.53 -5.58 3.37
N VAL A 293 15.64 -4.75 2.83
CA VAL A 293 15.77 -4.18 1.47
C VAL A 293 16.43 -2.81 1.58
N HIS A 294 17.68 -2.73 1.12
CA HIS A 294 18.48 -1.51 1.25
C HIS A 294 18.92 -0.96 -0.11
N GLY A 295 19.30 0.33 -0.10
CA GLY A 295 19.90 1.01 -1.25
C GLY A 295 18.90 1.48 -2.31
N VAL A 296 17.61 1.33 -2.05
CA VAL A 296 16.51 1.75 -2.93
C VAL A 296 15.48 2.55 -2.12
N THR A 297 14.74 3.42 -2.79
CA THR A 297 13.59 4.10 -2.18
C THR A 297 12.40 3.13 -2.11
N VAL A 298 11.75 3.06 -0.96
CA VAL A 298 10.51 2.31 -0.76
C VAL A 298 9.40 3.27 -0.33
N TYR A 299 8.38 3.42 -1.17
CA TYR A 299 7.14 4.09 -0.76
C TYR A 299 6.23 3.05 -0.15
N GLN A 300 6.04 3.04 1.17
CA GLN A 300 5.28 1.99 1.86
C GLN A 300 4.15 2.49 2.75
N LYS A 301 3.08 1.69 2.82
CA LYS A 301 2.05 1.79 3.86
C LYS A 301 1.82 0.42 4.51
N PRO A 302 2.52 0.13 5.62
CA PRO A 302 2.22 -1.04 6.43
C PRO A 302 0.81 -1.00 7.02
N GLY A 303 0.25 -2.18 7.28
CA GLY A 303 -1.02 -2.35 7.97
C GLY A 303 -0.94 -3.44 9.01
N TYR A 304 -1.20 -3.08 10.26
CA TYR A 304 -1.30 -4.04 11.36
C TYR A 304 -2.68 -3.98 12.00
N VAL A 305 -3.22 -5.15 12.30
CA VAL A 305 -4.26 -5.35 13.31
C VAL A 305 -4.29 -6.84 13.66
N ARG A 306 -4.16 -7.18 14.96
CA ARG A 306 -4.28 -8.54 15.47
C ARG A 306 -3.35 -9.53 14.73
N GLU A 307 -3.92 -10.47 13.98
CA GLU A 307 -3.20 -11.50 13.23
C GLU A 307 -2.53 -11.00 11.95
N ALA A 308 -2.92 -9.81 11.46
CA ALA A 308 -2.54 -9.33 10.16
C ALA A 308 -1.34 -8.38 10.20
N LEU A 309 -0.34 -8.70 9.39
CA LEU A 309 0.86 -7.90 9.15
C LEU A 309 1.03 -7.70 7.64
N ASN A 310 0.59 -6.55 7.14
CA ASN A 310 0.51 -6.27 5.72
C ASN A 310 1.53 -5.20 5.31
N ILE A 311 2.02 -5.29 4.08
CA ILE A 311 2.87 -4.27 3.48
C ILE A 311 2.40 -4.00 2.05
N ASP A 312 1.95 -2.77 1.81
CA ASP A 312 1.70 -2.27 0.46
C ASP A 312 2.80 -1.28 0.09
N ALA A 313 3.53 -1.54 -1.01
CA ALA A 313 4.71 -0.76 -1.37
C ALA A 313 4.90 -0.55 -2.88
N ILE A 314 5.53 0.56 -3.23
CA ILE A 314 6.21 0.78 -4.51
C ILE A 314 7.71 0.82 -4.22
N VAL A 315 8.47 -0.07 -4.85
CA VAL A 315 9.90 -0.24 -4.62
C VAL A 315 10.65 0.24 -5.85
N MET A 316 11.51 1.23 -5.65
CA MET A 316 12.27 1.89 -6.72
C MET A 316 13.60 1.18 -6.99
N GLU A 317 13.53 -0.11 -7.27
CA GLU A 317 14.62 -0.88 -7.89
C GLU A 317 14.99 -0.32 -9.28
N GLU A 318 16.06 -0.86 -9.90
CA GLU A 318 16.43 -0.46 -11.26
C GLU A 318 15.26 -0.57 -12.25
N THR A 319 14.44 -1.62 -12.09
CA THR A 319 13.11 -1.72 -12.66
C THR A 319 12.08 -1.58 -11.53
N PRO A 320 11.35 -0.46 -11.41
CA PRO A 320 10.39 -0.30 -10.33
C PRO A 320 9.29 -1.35 -10.36
N TYR A 321 8.84 -1.78 -9.18
CA TYR A 321 7.69 -2.66 -9.02
C TYR A 321 6.80 -2.20 -7.87
N SER A 322 5.55 -2.65 -7.88
CA SER A 322 4.66 -2.54 -6.72
C SER A 322 4.30 -3.91 -6.18
N ILE A 323 3.98 -3.96 -4.89
CA ILE A 323 3.58 -5.16 -4.18
C ILE A 323 2.48 -4.80 -3.19
N ALA A 324 1.37 -5.53 -3.29
CA ALA A 324 0.36 -5.59 -2.24
C ALA A 324 0.52 -6.92 -1.52
N LEU A 325 1.06 -6.92 -0.30
CA LEU A 325 1.36 -8.12 0.49
C LEU A 325 0.50 -8.15 1.75
N TYR A 326 -0.35 -9.16 1.85
CA TYR A 326 -1.26 -9.36 2.98
C TYR A 326 -0.93 -10.69 3.65
N THR A 327 -0.81 -10.67 4.97
CA THR A 327 -0.51 -11.87 5.75
C THR A 327 -1.49 -12.05 6.90
N ALA A 328 -1.62 -13.29 7.37
CA ALA A 328 -2.40 -13.63 8.56
C ALA A 328 -1.69 -14.70 9.38
N ASN A 329 -1.77 -14.60 10.70
CA ASN A 329 -1.32 -15.61 11.66
C ASN A 329 0.18 -15.92 11.61
N PHE A 330 0.98 -14.99 11.09
CA PHE A 330 2.44 -15.06 11.18
C PHE A 330 2.85 -15.04 12.66
N GLY A 331 3.87 -15.81 13.01
CA GLY A 331 4.28 -16.03 14.40
C GLY A 331 3.29 -16.83 15.25
N GLY A 332 2.19 -17.33 14.67
CA GLY A 332 1.10 -17.97 15.41
C GLY A 332 0.08 -16.98 15.99
N ALA A 333 0.13 -15.71 15.57
CA ALA A 333 -0.83 -14.70 15.96
C ALA A 333 -2.28 -15.07 15.56
N SER A 334 -3.25 -14.47 16.25
CA SER A 334 -4.67 -14.73 16.15
C SER A 334 -5.47 -13.43 16.18
N GLU A 335 -6.76 -13.52 15.84
CA GLU A 335 -7.67 -12.36 15.86
C GLU A 335 -7.90 -11.79 17.28
N ASP A 336 -7.43 -12.48 18.32
CA ASP A 336 -7.53 -12.06 19.72
C ASP A 336 -6.27 -11.31 20.20
N ASP A 337 -5.20 -11.24 19.40
CA ASP A 337 -3.94 -10.59 19.78
C ASP A 337 -4.00 -9.07 19.65
N LEU A 338 -3.29 -8.39 20.56
CA LEU A 338 -3.38 -6.93 20.71
C LEU A 338 -2.10 -6.20 20.34
N GLU A 339 -1.01 -6.94 20.26
CA GLU A 339 0.32 -6.45 19.94
C GLU A 339 0.88 -7.23 18.75
N ILE A 340 1.84 -6.63 18.06
CA ILE A 340 2.55 -7.29 16.96
C ILE A 340 3.30 -8.48 17.54
N ASP A 341 3.11 -9.66 16.96
CA ASP A 341 3.98 -10.79 17.25
C ASP A 341 5.37 -10.54 16.63
N GLY A 342 6.41 -10.47 17.46
CA GLY A 342 7.75 -10.15 17.00
C GLY A 342 8.36 -11.21 16.08
N PHE A 343 7.99 -12.49 16.24
CA PHE A 343 8.43 -13.54 15.32
C PHE A 343 7.68 -13.43 13.99
N GLY A 344 6.38 -13.14 14.03
CA GLY A 344 5.58 -12.85 12.84
C GLY A 344 6.05 -11.62 12.08
N TYR A 345 6.49 -10.57 12.78
CA TYR A 345 7.15 -9.42 12.17
C TYR A 345 8.42 -9.83 11.41
N ASN A 346 9.29 -10.64 12.04
CA ASN A 346 10.49 -11.16 11.37
C ASN A 346 10.15 -11.99 10.12
N GLN A 347 9.06 -12.76 10.16
CA GLN A 347 8.60 -13.52 9.00
C GLN A 347 8.12 -12.61 7.86
N VAL A 348 7.37 -11.54 8.14
CA VAL A 348 6.87 -10.65 7.06
C VAL A 348 7.99 -9.83 6.42
N VAL A 349 8.97 -9.35 7.20
CA VAL A 349 10.11 -8.59 6.65
C VAL A 349 11.10 -9.50 5.90
N ALA A 350 11.25 -10.75 6.34
CA ALA A 350 11.97 -11.77 5.57
C ALA A 350 11.27 -12.08 4.24
N LEU A 351 9.94 -12.22 4.23
CA LEU A 351 9.16 -12.42 3.00
C LEU A 351 9.27 -11.23 2.05
N ALA A 352 9.27 -9.99 2.57
CA ALA A 352 9.50 -8.79 1.77
C ALA A 352 10.87 -8.83 1.05
N TYR A 353 11.93 -9.23 1.77
CA TYR A 353 13.25 -9.45 1.18
C TYR A 353 13.22 -10.55 0.11
N VAL A 354 12.58 -11.69 0.39
CA VAL A 354 12.48 -12.81 -0.58
C VAL A 354 11.85 -12.35 -1.89
N ILE A 355 10.78 -11.57 -1.84
CA ILE A 355 10.12 -11.00 -3.03
C ILE A 355 11.06 -10.02 -3.76
N ASN A 356 11.73 -9.13 -3.02
CA ASN A 356 12.67 -8.17 -3.61
C ASN A 356 13.89 -8.86 -4.24
N GLN A 357 14.45 -9.89 -3.60
CA GLN A 357 15.59 -10.63 -4.11
C GLN A 357 15.24 -11.38 -5.40
N TRP A 358 14.05 -12.00 -5.45
CA TRP A 358 13.55 -12.59 -6.69
C TRP A 358 13.43 -11.54 -7.80
N HIS A 359 12.92 -10.34 -7.48
CA HIS A 359 12.85 -9.23 -8.42
C HIS A 359 14.24 -8.82 -8.93
N ARG A 360 15.22 -8.61 -8.03
CA ARG A 360 16.58 -8.21 -8.41
C ARG A 360 17.22 -9.22 -9.35
N ILE A 361 17.01 -10.51 -9.10
CA ILE A 361 17.56 -11.56 -9.93
C ILE A 361 16.84 -11.65 -11.27
N ASN A 362 15.52 -11.54 -11.33
CA ASN A 362 14.74 -11.89 -12.53
C ASN A 362 14.27 -10.70 -13.36
N MET A 363 14.03 -9.55 -12.75
CA MET A 363 13.30 -8.42 -13.34
C MET A 363 14.17 -7.19 -13.59
N ASN A 364 15.18 -6.93 -12.76
CA ASN A 364 16.14 -5.86 -13.03
C ASN A 364 16.95 -6.15 -14.31
N PRO A 365 17.46 -5.13 -15.03
CA PRO A 365 18.33 -5.33 -16.18
C PRO A 365 19.62 -6.10 -15.82
N ALA A 366 20.19 -6.81 -16.80
CA ALA A 366 21.54 -7.35 -16.64
C ALA A 366 22.54 -6.20 -16.48
N LYS A 367 23.48 -6.34 -15.54
CA LYS A 367 24.59 -5.38 -15.42
C LYS A 367 25.39 -5.42 -16.72
N LYS A 368 25.62 -4.27 -17.34
CA LYS A 368 26.55 -4.18 -18.47
C LYS A 368 27.92 -4.59 -17.94
N ALA A 369 28.49 -5.67 -18.48
CA ALA A 369 29.88 -6.00 -18.23
C ALA A 369 30.71 -4.74 -18.52
N MET A 370 31.44 -4.26 -17.51
CA MET A 370 32.43 -3.21 -17.70
C MET A 370 33.49 -3.79 -18.63
N VAL A 371 33.34 -3.58 -19.94
CA VAL A 371 34.36 -3.93 -20.93
C VAL A 371 35.53 -2.99 -20.65
N GLY A 372 36.44 -3.45 -19.81
CA GLY A 372 37.68 -2.76 -19.48
C GLY A 372 38.50 -2.55 -20.75
N HIS A 373 38.30 -1.40 -21.40
CA HIS A 373 39.28 -0.86 -22.31
C HIS A 373 40.44 -0.36 -21.45
N TYR A 374 41.38 -1.25 -21.16
CA TYR A 374 42.74 -0.82 -20.85
C TYR A 374 43.34 -0.28 -22.15
N PRO A 375 43.68 1.02 -22.24
CA PRO A 375 44.50 1.49 -23.34
C PRO A 375 45.88 0.83 -23.21
N ILE A 376 46.30 0.15 -24.27
CA ILE A 376 47.66 -0.38 -24.45
C ILE A 376 48.59 0.78 -24.80
#